data_AF-A0A3R7SAE9-F1
#
_entry.id   AF-A0A3R7SAE9-F1
#
_cell.length_a   1.000
_cell.length_b   1.000
_cell.length_c   1.000
_cell.angle_alpha   90.00
_cell.angle_beta   90.00
_cell.angle_gamma   90.00
#
_symmetry.space_group_name_H-M   'P 1'
#
loop_
_entity.id
_entity.type
_entity.pdbx_description
1 polymer ?
#
loop_
_entity_poly.entity_id
_entity_poly.type
_entity_poly.pdbx_seq_one_letter_code
_entity_poly.pdbx_strand_id
1 'polypeptide(L)'
;MKSTLFASTLTAALTATSFGQVEVFPRGECCNFPWDTNWDGTTLSFYQPLECSGYTRWDFYVDEETTVTYQVDWLPCGSIPLVDSPLGFVGPFATIEAAWFAQGGPPTWSGTFTLEPGLYENIYFAEFQGTLTFGSGCEAGTDTDGDGVDDCDDGCPEDPFKSAPGDCGCGVEDLDSDKDGVADCNDGCPTDPNKTDPGTCGCGVSDEDSDGDGSPECIDNCPDDPNKSEPGNCGCGVPETDVFGDLDCDGDYDIDDIRLGMTTFGIEEA
;
A
#
# COMPACT_ATOMS: atom_id res chain seq x y z
N MET A 1 -46.09 -12.61 -26.93
CA MET A 1 -45.51 -13.66 -27.79
C MET A 1 -44.01 -13.39 -27.90
N LYS A 2 -43.17 -14.32 -27.41
CA LYS A 2 -41.68 -14.41 -27.48
C LYS A 2 -40.92 -13.16 -26.99
N SER A 3 -40.42 -13.05 -25.76
CA SER A 3 -39.40 -13.86 -25.06
C SER A 3 -38.23 -14.27 -25.96
N THR A 4 -37.10 -13.56 -25.80
CA THR A 4 -35.76 -14.10 -26.04
C THR A 4 -34.86 -13.56 -24.94
N LEU A 5 -34.56 -14.40 -23.95
CA LEU A 5 -33.39 -14.25 -23.09
C LEU A 5 -32.14 -14.41 -23.96
N PHE A 6 -31.15 -13.55 -23.77
CA PHE A 6 -29.75 -13.93 -23.95
C PHE A 6 -29.06 -13.75 -22.60
N ALA A 7 -29.03 -14.84 -21.84
CA ALA A 7 -27.89 -15.11 -20.99
C ALA A 7 -26.74 -15.48 -21.94
N SER A 8 -25.70 -14.66 -22.01
CA SER A 8 -24.43 -15.05 -22.62
C SER A 8 -23.34 -14.75 -21.62
N THR A 9 -22.81 -15.80 -21.03
CA THR A 9 -21.51 -15.85 -20.39
C THR A 9 -20.48 -15.20 -21.32
N LEU A 10 -19.96 -14.04 -20.92
CA LEU A 10 -18.76 -13.47 -21.52
C LEU A 10 -17.67 -13.46 -20.46
N THR A 11 -16.98 -14.59 -20.36
CA THR A 11 -15.60 -14.61 -19.88
C THR A 11 -14.77 -14.00 -21.00
N ALA A 12 -14.62 -12.67 -20.98
CA ALA A 12 -13.66 -11.94 -21.81
C ALA A 12 -12.62 -11.32 -20.87
N ALA A 13 -11.38 -11.77 -21.07
CA ALA A 13 -10.11 -11.25 -20.60
C ALA A 13 -10.15 -9.98 -19.72
N LEU A 14 -9.82 -10.15 -18.43
CA LEU A 14 -9.16 -9.13 -17.62
C LEU A 14 -7.76 -8.89 -18.20
N THR A 15 -7.64 -8.06 -19.24
CA THR A 15 -6.37 -7.39 -19.63
C THR A 15 -6.67 -6.14 -20.47
N ALA A 16 -7.48 -5.23 -19.95
CA ALA A 16 -7.52 -3.86 -20.41
C ALA A 16 -7.70 -3.00 -19.17
N THR A 17 -6.78 -2.06 -18.94
CA THR A 17 -6.91 -0.93 -18.02
C THR A 17 -8.28 -0.30 -18.24
N SER A 18 -9.22 -0.68 -17.38
CA SER A 18 -10.61 -0.27 -17.48
C SER A 18 -10.81 0.87 -16.52
N PHE A 19 -10.64 2.09 -17.02
CA PHE A 19 -11.21 3.27 -16.37
C PHE A 19 -12.68 2.96 -16.03
N GLY A 20 -13.02 3.21 -14.76
CA GLY A 20 -14.26 2.81 -14.10
C GLY A 20 -15.46 2.81 -15.04
N GLN A 21 -15.93 1.62 -15.37
CA GLN A 21 -17.21 1.46 -16.06
C GLN A 21 -18.31 1.90 -15.09
N VAL A 22 -18.67 3.19 -15.16
CA VAL A 22 -19.88 3.73 -14.53
C VAL A 22 -21.07 3.11 -15.26
N GLU A 23 -21.72 2.13 -14.64
CA GLU A 23 -22.98 1.58 -15.17
C GLU A 23 -24.12 2.57 -14.92
N VAL A 24 -24.29 3.49 -15.86
CA VAL A 24 -25.36 4.49 -15.85
C VAL A 24 -26.70 3.80 -16.18
N PHE A 25 -27.62 3.69 -15.21
CA PHE A 25 -28.99 3.18 -15.43
C PHE A 25 -30.03 4.32 -15.54
N PRO A 26 -30.30 4.87 -16.74
CA PRO A 26 -31.27 5.95 -16.88
C PRO A 26 -32.69 5.47 -16.58
N ARG A 27 -33.35 6.05 -15.56
CA ARG A 27 -34.81 5.98 -15.40
C ARG A 27 -35.42 7.37 -15.31
N GLY A 28 -35.90 7.88 -16.44
CA GLY A 28 -36.82 9.02 -16.50
C GLY A 28 -38.25 8.54 -16.31
N GLU A 29 -38.72 8.42 -15.05
CA GLU A 29 -40.09 7.96 -14.76
C GLU A 29 -41.08 9.10 -14.49
N CYS A 30 -40.65 10.37 -14.44
CA CYS A 30 -41.58 11.49 -14.38
C CYS A 30 -41.87 12.04 -15.79
N CYS A 31 -43.15 12.09 -16.16
CA CYS A 31 -43.69 12.93 -17.25
C CYS A 31 -43.82 12.36 -18.67
N ASN A 32 -43.67 11.05 -18.92
CA ASN A 32 -43.99 10.43 -20.23
C ASN A 32 -43.15 10.92 -21.44
N PHE A 33 -42.13 11.75 -21.22
CA PHE A 33 -41.14 12.16 -22.22
C PHE A 33 -39.75 11.71 -21.76
N PRO A 34 -38.99 10.99 -22.60
CA PRO A 34 -37.65 10.53 -22.23
C PRO A 34 -36.66 11.70 -22.23
N TRP A 35 -35.80 11.73 -21.22
CA TRP A 35 -34.59 12.54 -21.23
C TRP A 35 -33.64 12.05 -22.33
N ASP A 36 -32.92 12.96 -22.98
CA ASP A 36 -31.82 12.62 -23.87
C ASP A 36 -30.56 12.39 -23.04
N THR A 37 -30.19 11.12 -22.87
CA THR A 37 -29.10 10.71 -22.00
C THR A 37 -28.03 9.99 -22.80
N ASN A 38 -26.77 10.38 -22.64
CA ASN A 38 -25.63 9.76 -23.30
C ASN A 38 -24.49 9.52 -22.32
N TRP A 39 -23.83 8.37 -22.46
CA TRP A 39 -22.57 8.04 -21.80
C TRP A 39 -21.57 7.62 -22.88
N ASP A 40 -20.43 8.31 -22.97
CA ASP A 40 -19.40 8.05 -23.97
C ASP A 40 -18.15 7.33 -23.42
N GLY A 41 -18.16 6.97 -22.14
CA GLY A 41 -17.03 6.35 -21.43
C GLY A 41 -16.38 7.28 -20.39
N THR A 42 -16.54 8.60 -20.53
CA THR A 42 -15.99 9.58 -19.59
C THR A 42 -17.00 10.66 -19.19
N THR A 43 -17.95 10.97 -20.06
CA THR A 43 -18.90 12.06 -19.88
C THR A 43 -20.34 11.53 -19.91
N LEU A 44 -21.05 11.80 -18.81
CA LEU A 44 -22.49 11.64 -18.71
C LEU A 44 -23.16 12.94 -19.14
N SER A 45 -24.01 12.87 -20.16
CA SER A 45 -24.86 13.97 -20.61
C SER A 45 -26.32 13.62 -20.34
N PHE A 46 -27.10 14.56 -19.81
CA PHE A 46 -28.55 14.41 -19.65
C PHE A 46 -29.25 15.73 -19.93
N TYR A 47 -30.08 15.75 -20.97
CA TYR A 47 -30.78 16.93 -21.46
C TYR A 47 -32.28 16.67 -21.59
N GLN A 48 -33.09 17.66 -21.25
CA GLN A 48 -34.54 17.57 -21.35
C GLN A 48 -35.04 18.42 -22.54
N PRO A 49 -35.44 17.80 -23.67
CA PRO A 49 -35.66 18.54 -24.92
C PRO A 49 -37.00 19.29 -25.00
N LEU A 50 -37.99 18.93 -24.17
CA LEU A 50 -39.39 19.38 -24.35
C LEU A 50 -40.09 19.88 -23.09
N GLU A 51 -39.55 19.56 -21.92
CA GLU A 51 -40.12 19.92 -20.63
C GLU A 51 -39.15 20.85 -19.91
N CYS A 52 -39.68 21.72 -19.03
CA CYS A 52 -38.87 22.66 -18.28
C CYS A 52 -38.82 22.36 -16.77
N SER A 53 -39.25 21.16 -16.36
CA SER A 53 -39.05 20.58 -15.02
C SER A 53 -38.97 19.04 -15.10
N GLY A 54 -38.35 18.39 -14.12
CA GLY A 54 -38.22 16.92 -14.11
C GLY A 54 -37.00 16.42 -13.35
N TYR A 55 -36.81 15.10 -13.31
CA TYR A 55 -35.63 14.48 -12.70
C TYR A 55 -35.10 13.28 -13.50
N THR A 56 -33.84 12.96 -13.25
CA THR A 56 -33.18 11.72 -13.67
C THR A 56 -32.71 10.95 -12.44
N ARG A 57 -32.58 9.64 -12.57
CA ARG A 57 -32.08 8.75 -11.52
C ARG A 57 -30.93 7.91 -12.06
N TRP A 58 -29.87 7.79 -11.26
CA TRP A 58 -28.61 7.16 -11.63
C TRP A 58 -28.08 6.28 -10.51
N ASP A 59 -27.33 5.25 -10.91
CA ASP A 59 -26.46 4.48 -10.04
C ASP A 59 -25.03 4.62 -10.60
N PHE A 60 -24.02 4.78 -9.73
CA PHE A 60 -22.62 4.91 -10.11
C PHE A 60 -21.79 3.86 -9.38
N TYR A 61 -20.86 3.23 -10.08
CA TYR A 61 -19.80 2.41 -9.50
C TYR A 61 -18.47 3.11 -9.75
N VAL A 62 -17.71 3.30 -8.68
CA VAL A 62 -16.41 3.98 -8.67
C VAL A 62 -15.41 2.98 -8.09
N ASP A 63 -14.42 2.61 -8.90
CA ASP A 63 -13.37 1.64 -8.57
C ASP A 63 -12.18 2.27 -7.85
N GLU A 64 -11.85 3.50 -8.20
CA GLU A 64 -10.79 4.30 -7.59
C GLU A 64 -11.21 5.76 -7.37
N GLU A 65 -10.43 6.53 -6.62
CA GLU A 65 -10.72 7.94 -6.38
C GLU A 65 -10.85 8.72 -7.71
N THR A 66 -12.03 9.30 -7.96
CA THR A 66 -12.39 9.89 -9.25
C THR A 66 -12.77 11.36 -9.08
N THR A 67 -12.18 12.25 -9.86
CA THR A 67 -12.58 13.67 -9.90
C THR A 67 -13.68 13.89 -10.93
N VAL A 68 -14.83 14.38 -10.47
CA VAL A 68 -15.96 14.73 -11.33
C VAL A 68 -15.98 16.22 -11.58
N THR A 69 -15.88 16.61 -12.84
CA THR A 69 -16.11 17.99 -13.31
C THR A 69 -17.51 18.08 -13.90
N TYR A 70 -18.30 19.06 -13.48
CA TYR A 70 -19.66 19.23 -14.00
C TYR A 70 -19.90 20.63 -14.57
N GLN A 71 -20.77 20.69 -15.56
CA GLN A 71 -21.35 21.92 -16.09
C GLN A 71 -22.83 21.67 -16.37
N VAL A 72 -23.69 22.37 -15.64
CA VAL A 72 -25.14 22.14 -15.64
C VAL A 72 -25.91 23.44 -15.73
N ASP A 73 -27.12 23.34 -16.25
CA ASP A 73 -28.06 24.41 -16.48
C ASP A 73 -29.35 24.16 -15.71
N TRP A 74 -29.86 25.21 -15.07
CA TRP A 74 -31.13 25.17 -14.35
C TRP A 74 -32.28 25.07 -15.35
N LEU A 75 -33.23 24.17 -15.10
CA LEU A 75 -34.41 24.06 -15.94
C LEU A 75 -35.36 25.26 -15.68
N PRO A 76 -35.73 26.07 -16.69
CA PRO A 76 -36.37 27.37 -16.48
C PRO A 76 -37.75 27.39 -15.82
N CYS A 77 -38.47 26.27 -15.78
CA CYS A 77 -39.76 26.13 -15.09
C CYS A 77 -39.68 25.20 -13.87
N GLY A 78 -38.48 24.72 -13.57
CA GLY A 78 -38.24 23.86 -12.44
C GLY A 78 -38.38 24.63 -11.14
N SER A 79 -38.57 23.88 -10.06
CA SER A 79 -38.27 24.41 -8.74
C SER A 79 -36.76 24.58 -8.57
N ILE A 80 -36.31 24.79 -7.34
CA ILE A 80 -34.88 24.76 -7.01
C ILE A 80 -34.22 23.47 -7.53
N PRO A 81 -33.01 23.53 -8.11
CA PRO A 81 -32.19 22.34 -8.38
C PRO A 81 -32.06 21.52 -7.11
N LEU A 82 -32.18 20.20 -7.22
CA LEU A 82 -32.10 19.29 -6.09
C LEU A 82 -31.27 18.07 -6.47
N VAL A 83 -30.33 17.72 -5.60
CA VAL A 83 -29.68 16.41 -5.60
C VAL A 83 -30.22 15.62 -4.42
N ASP A 84 -30.85 14.47 -4.66
CA ASP A 84 -31.48 13.69 -3.60
C ASP A 84 -31.14 12.20 -3.70
N SER A 85 -31.28 11.48 -2.59
CA SER A 85 -31.32 10.02 -2.56
C SER A 85 -32.39 9.54 -1.56
N PRO A 86 -33.15 8.47 -1.86
CA PRO A 86 -34.15 7.92 -0.95
C PRO A 86 -33.57 7.44 0.39
N LEU A 87 -32.26 7.21 0.45
CA LEU A 87 -31.52 6.81 1.65
C LEU A 87 -31.03 8.02 2.47
N GLY A 88 -31.27 9.26 2.01
CA GLY A 88 -30.84 10.48 2.68
C GLY A 88 -29.34 10.75 2.63
N PHE A 89 -28.56 9.89 1.95
CA PHE A 89 -27.13 10.07 1.74
C PHE A 89 -26.86 10.41 0.28
N VAL A 90 -26.81 11.71 0.00
CA VAL A 90 -26.52 12.27 -1.32
C VAL A 90 -25.02 12.26 -1.68
N GLY A 91 -24.17 11.87 -0.72
CA GLY A 91 -22.72 11.75 -0.91
C GLY A 91 -22.08 13.04 -1.46
N PRO A 92 -20.94 12.92 -2.16
CA PRO A 92 -20.26 14.05 -2.77
C PRO A 92 -21.08 14.77 -3.86
N PHE A 93 -22.07 14.11 -4.47
CA PHE A 93 -22.95 14.70 -5.50
C PHE A 93 -23.78 15.89 -4.98
N ALA A 94 -24.04 15.97 -3.67
CA ALA A 94 -24.69 17.12 -3.04
C ALA A 94 -23.93 18.45 -3.27
N THR A 95 -22.63 18.37 -3.58
CA THR A 95 -21.79 19.53 -3.90
C THR A 95 -22.31 20.29 -5.12
N ILE A 96 -22.98 19.61 -6.06
CA ILE A 96 -23.57 20.25 -7.24
C ILE A 96 -24.67 21.24 -6.82
N GLU A 97 -25.58 20.81 -5.94
CA GLU A 97 -26.64 21.67 -5.39
C GLU A 97 -26.07 22.75 -4.47
N ALA A 98 -25.14 22.39 -3.59
CA ALA A 98 -24.51 23.34 -2.67
C ALA A 98 -23.78 24.47 -3.42
N ALA A 99 -23.13 24.16 -4.54
CA ALA A 99 -22.48 25.15 -5.39
C ALA A 99 -23.49 26.12 -6.02
N TRP A 100 -24.66 25.65 -6.44
CA TRP A 100 -25.72 26.52 -6.96
C TRP A 100 -26.18 27.55 -5.92
N PHE A 101 -26.43 27.12 -4.67
CA PHE A 101 -26.75 28.02 -3.57
C PHE A 101 -25.62 28.99 -3.26
N ALA A 102 -24.38 28.51 -3.22
CA ALA A 102 -23.19 29.35 -2.95
C ALA A 102 -22.97 30.43 -4.00
N GLN A 103 -23.34 30.15 -5.26
CA GLN A 103 -23.24 31.10 -6.39
C GLN A 103 -24.45 32.05 -6.50
N GLY A 104 -25.43 31.95 -5.59
CA GLY A 104 -26.60 32.82 -5.59
C GLY A 104 -27.66 32.45 -6.63
N GLY A 105 -27.71 31.18 -7.04
CA GLY A 105 -28.72 30.64 -7.96
C GLY A 105 -28.59 31.08 -9.42
N PRO A 106 -27.43 30.90 -10.07
CA PRO A 106 -27.26 31.24 -11.47
C PRO A 106 -28.03 30.27 -12.40
N PRO A 107 -28.34 30.70 -13.65
CA PRO A 107 -28.97 29.82 -14.64
C PRO A 107 -28.05 28.69 -15.13
N THR A 108 -26.73 28.90 -15.06
CA THR A 108 -25.70 27.92 -15.42
C THR A 108 -24.66 27.92 -14.31
N TRP A 109 -24.23 26.74 -13.88
CA TRP A 109 -23.13 26.61 -12.93
C TRP A 109 -22.27 25.38 -13.22
N SER A 110 -21.06 25.45 -12.71
CA SER A 110 -20.06 24.40 -12.88
C SER A 110 -19.24 24.27 -11.60
N GLY A 111 -18.53 23.17 -11.48
CA GLY A 111 -17.63 22.92 -10.37
C GLY A 111 -17.00 21.54 -10.47
N THR A 112 -16.28 21.18 -9.42
CA THR A 112 -15.63 19.88 -9.29
C THR A 112 -15.88 19.29 -7.91
N PHE A 113 -15.87 17.96 -7.81
CA PHE A 113 -15.87 17.23 -6.56
C PHE A 113 -15.21 15.86 -6.76
N THR A 114 -14.75 15.24 -5.68
CA THR A 114 -14.11 13.93 -5.70
C THR A 114 -15.08 12.85 -5.22
N LEU A 115 -15.05 11.69 -5.88
CA LEU A 115 -15.73 10.47 -5.50
C LEU A 115 -14.69 9.49 -4.95
N GLU A 116 -15.01 8.90 -3.80
CA GLU A 116 -14.24 7.80 -3.23
C GLU A 116 -14.67 6.48 -3.88
N PRO A 117 -13.83 5.42 -3.83
CA PRO A 117 -14.21 4.10 -4.28
C PRO A 117 -15.49 3.62 -3.59
N GLY A 118 -16.49 3.21 -4.36
CA GLY A 118 -17.77 2.78 -3.81
C GLY A 118 -18.92 2.70 -4.79
N LEU A 119 -20.06 2.24 -4.27
CA LEU A 119 -21.34 2.20 -4.96
C LEU A 119 -22.21 3.37 -4.50
N TYR A 120 -22.67 4.18 -5.46
CA TYR A 120 -23.57 5.30 -5.25
C TYR A 120 -24.90 4.99 -5.93
N GLU A 121 -25.88 4.51 -5.16
CA GLU A 121 -27.16 4.07 -5.71
C GLU A 121 -28.26 5.12 -5.50
N ASN A 122 -29.21 5.16 -6.43
CA ASN A 122 -30.42 5.98 -6.39
C ASN A 122 -30.12 7.47 -6.21
N ILE A 123 -29.20 8.00 -7.01
CA ILE A 123 -28.88 9.43 -7.06
C ILE A 123 -29.88 10.12 -8.00
N TYR A 124 -30.61 11.09 -7.48
CA TYR A 124 -31.62 11.86 -8.22
C TYR A 124 -31.06 13.23 -8.55
N PHE A 125 -31.07 13.59 -9.83
CA PHE A 125 -30.80 14.95 -10.30
C PHE A 125 -32.11 15.56 -10.78
N ALA A 126 -32.63 16.52 -10.04
CA ALA A 126 -33.93 17.14 -10.30
C ALA A 126 -33.79 18.62 -10.62
N GLU A 127 -34.57 19.08 -11.60
CA GLU A 127 -34.70 20.47 -12.03
C GLU A 127 -33.46 21.07 -12.68
N PHE A 128 -32.50 20.25 -13.13
CA PHE A 128 -31.34 20.68 -13.91
C PHE A 128 -30.92 19.65 -14.95
N GLN A 129 -30.15 20.10 -15.93
CA GLN A 129 -29.63 19.31 -17.04
C GLN A 129 -28.16 19.65 -17.29
N GLY A 130 -27.41 18.82 -18.01
CA GLY A 130 -26.04 19.15 -18.40
C GLY A 130 -25.12 17.95 -18.48
N THR A 131 -23.85 18.18 -18.15
CA THR A 131 -22.77 17.19 -18.28
C THR A 131 -22.01 17.01 -16.97
N LEU A 132 -21.71 15.75 -16.65
CA LEU A 132 -20.73 15.35 -15.63
C LEU A 132 -19.63 14.57 -16.35
N THR A 133 -18.40 15.05 -16.28
CA THR A 133 -17.20 14.38 -16.78
C THR A 133 -16.47 13.75 -15.61
N PHE A 134 -16.32 12.44 -15.68
CA PHE A 134 -15.61 11.60 -14.73
C PHE A 134 -14.19 11.45 -15.26
N GLY A 135 -13.25 12.12 -14.60
CA GLY A 135 -11.83 11.96 -14.83
C GLY A 135 -11.18 11.30 -13.63
N SER A 136 -10.06 10.62 -13.84
CA SER A 136 -9.14 10.35 -12.76
C SER A 136 -8.69 11.67 -12.11
N GLY A 137 -8.34 11.65 -10.83
CA GLY A 137 -7.65 12.78 -10.20
C GLY A 137 -6.29 13.13 -10.83
N CYS A 138 -5.79 12.26 -11.72
CA CYS A 138 -4.64 12.47 -12.58
C CYS A 138 -5.08 12.75 -14.02
N GLU A 139 -4.46 13.73 -14.68
CA GLU A 139 -4.76 14.10 -16.06
C GLU A 139 -4.08 13.11 -17.03
N ALA A 140 -4.85 12.25 -17.70
CA ALA A 140 -4.33 11.27 -18.66
C ALA A 140 -3.46 11.93 -19.75
N GLY A 141 -2.31 11.32 -20.06
CA GLY A 141 -1.30 11.88 -20.96
C GLY A 141 -0.35 12.90 -20.33
N THR A 142 -0.46 13.14 -19.01
CA THR A 142 0.57 13.83 -18.23
C THR A 142 1.58 12.80 -17.77
N ASP A 143 2.85 13.05 -18.06
CA ASP A 143 4.01 12.25 -17.68
C ASP A 143 5.00 13.26 -17.07
N THR A 144 4.93 13.38 -15.74
CA THR A 144 5.55 14.46 -14.96
C THR A 144 7.07 14.33 -14.94
N ASP A 145 7.59 13.11 -14.86
CA ASP A 145 9.02 12.85 -14.83
C ASP A 145 9.62 12.48 -16.19
N GLY A 146 8.79 12.13 -17.17
CA GLY A 146 9.20 11.85 -18.54
C GLY A 146 9.73 10.44 -18.74
N ASP A 147 9.37 9.47 -17.89
CA ASP A 147 9.80 8.08 -18.00
C ASP A 147 9.05 7.29 -19.10
N GLY A 148 7.98 7.89 -19.63
CA GLY A 148 7.14 7.34 -20.69
C GLY A 148 5.93 6.56 -20.21
N VAL A 149 5.66 6.55 -18.91
CA VAL A 149 4.42 6.10 -18.27
C VAL A 149 3.65 7.33 -17.81
N ASP A 150 2.36 7.39 -18.14
CA ASP A 150 1.53 8.51 -17.69
C ASP A 150 1.41 8.46 -16.15
N ASP A 151 1.36 9.62 -15.48
CA ASP A 151 1.24 9.77 -14.02
C ASP A 151 0.13 8.91 -13.39
N CYS A 152 -0.89 8.57 -14.19
CA CYS A 152 -2.02 7.72 -13.78
C CYS A 152 -1.66 6.23 -13.67
N ASP A 153 -0.76 5.76 -14.53
CA ASP A 153 -0.29 4.38 -14.57
C ASP A 153 1.09 4.22 -13.91
N ASP A 154 1.69 5.33 -13.48
CA ASP A 154 3.00 5.37 -12.86
C ASP A 154 2.94 5.21 -11.34
N GLY A 155 3.58 4.16 -10.83
CA GLY A 155 3.72 3.91 -9.40
C GLY A 155 4.69 4.87 -8.70
N CYS A 156 5.45 5.66 -9.45
CA CYS A 156 6.42 6.66 -9.00
C CYS A 156 6.43 7.92 -9.90
N PRO A 157 5.34 8.71 -9.97
CA PRO A 157 5.17 9.83 -10.93
C PRO A 157 6.18 11.00 -10.87
N GLU A 158 7.16 10.94 -9.98
CA GLU A 158 8.21 11.94 -9.83
C GLU A 158 9.63 11.34 -10.01
N ASP A 159 9.75 10.05 -10.33
CA ASP A 159 11.02 9.32 -10.50
C ASP A 159 11.23 8.86 -11.95
N PRO A 160 12.01 9.62 -12.75
CA PRO A 160 12.19 9.35 -14.18
C PRO A 160 12.93 8.03 -14.50
N PHE A 161 13.36 7.28 -13.49
CA PHE A 161 14.05 6.01 -13.63
C PHE A 161 13.21 4.81 -13.20
N LYS A 162 12.03 5.03 -12.60
CA LYS A 162 11.17 3.97 -12.10
C LYS A 162 9.71 4.30 -12.39
N SER A 163 9.03 3.42 -13.11
CA SER A 163 7.57 3.47 -13.24
C SER A 163 6.83 2.71 -12.13
N ALA A 164 7.57 2.16 -11.17
CA ALA A 164 7.06 1.33 -10.08
C ALA A 164 8.01 1.40 -8.87
N PRO A 165 7.51 1.35 -7.63
CA PRO A 165 8.34 1.55 -6.43
C PRO A 165 9.51 0.57 -6.29
N GLY A 166 9.38 -0.68 -6.73
CA GLY A 166 10.41 -1.70 -6.50
C GLY A 166 10.61 -2.01 -5.01
N ASP A 167 11.79 -2.54 -4.65
CA ASP A 167 12.10 -2.99 -3.29
C ASP A 167 12.49 -1.83 -2.36
N CYS A 168 13.11 -0.78 -2.91
CA CYS A 168 13.57 0.40 -2.19
C CYS A 168 12.60 1.59 -2.26
N GLY A 169 11.49 1.45 -2.98
CA GLY A 169 10.56 2.54 -3.25
C GLY A 169 11.04 3.47 -4.37
N CYS A 170 10.26 4.53 -4.61
CA CYS A 170 10.58 5.56 -5.59
C CYS A 170 11.78 6.41 -5.15
N GLY A 171 12.59 6.86 -6.10
CA GLY A 171 13.73 7.75 -5.91
C GLY A 171 15.01 7.07 -5.39
N VAL A 172 15.00 5.75 -5.22
CA VAL A 172 16.13 4.95 -4.70
C VAL A 172 16.34 3.73 -5.59
N GLU A 173 17.53 3.56 -6.17
CA GLU A 173 17.81 2.38 -7.01
C GLU A 173 17.69 1.07 -6.23
N ASP A 174 17.08 0.04 -6.84
CA ASP A 174 17.02 -1.33 -6.29
C ASP A 174 18.34 -2.07 -6.57
N LEU A 175 19.44 -1.53 -6.03
CA LEU A 175 20.77 -2.12 -6.16
C LEU A 175 20.90 -3.30 -5.19
N ASP A 176 21.52 -4.37 -5.66
CA ASP A 176 21.94 -5.52 -4.87
C ASP A 176 23.44 -5.70 -5.10
N SER A 177 24.24 -5.10 -4.21
CA SER A 177 25.68 -4.90 -4.39
C SER A 177 26.47 -6.20 -4.25
N ASP A 178 26.07 -7.11 -3.38
CA ASP A 178 26.75 -8.39 -3.15
C ASP A 178 26.07 -9.60 -3.80
N LYS A 179 24.85 -9.44 -4.30
CA LYS A 179 24.07 -10.43 -5.06
C LYS A 179 23.53 -11.56 -4.21
N ASP A 180 23.18 -11.29 -2.97
CA ASP A 180 22.49 -12.24 -2.10
C ASP A 180 20.96 -12.31 -2.34
N GLY A 181 20.43 -11.37 -3.13
CA GLY A 181 19.02 -11.28 -3.51
C GLY A 181 18.19 -10.34 -2.64
N VAL A 182 18.80 -9.60 -1.72
CA VAL A 182 18.18 -8.51 -0.97
C VAL A 182 18.75 -7.18 -1.45
N ALA A 183 17.87 -6.23 -1.80
CA ALA A 183 18.33 -4.90 -2.21
C ALA A 183 19.04 -4.18 -1.05
N ASP A 184 20.11 -3.43 -1.34
CA ASP A 184 20.99 -2.72 -0.41
C ASP A 184 20.21 -1.86 0.62
N CYS A 185 19.05 -1.31 0.23
CA CYS A 185 18.20 -0.50 1.10
C CYS A 185 17.48 -1.31 2.20
N ASN A 186 17.32 -2.61 1.98
CA ASN A 186 16.65 -3.58 2.85
C ASN A 186 17.65 -4.59 3.45
N ASP A 187 18.93 -4.51 3.05
CA ASP A 187 19.98 -5.40 3.51
C ASP A 187 20.74 -4.79 4.70
N GLY A 188 20.81 -5.54 5.81
CA GLY A 188 21.60 -5.17 6.97
C GLY A 188 23.12 -5.30 6.76
N CYS A 189 23.54 -6.03 5.73
CA CYS A 189 24.92 -6.26 5.33
C CYS A 189 25.15 -6.16 3.81
N PRO A 190 24.97 -4.96 3.18
CA PRO A 190 24.97 -4.75 1.71
C PRO A 190 26.24 -5.12 0.90
N THR A 191 27.23 -5.74 1.54
CA THR A 191 28.50 -6.12 0.94
C THR A 191 28.94 -7.53 1.33
N ASP A 192 28.13 -8.27 2.10
CA ASP A 192 28.39 -9.65 2.51
C ASP A 192 27.37 -10.62 1.90
N PRO A 193 27.73 -11.33 0.81
CA PRO A 193 26.79 -12.17 0.08
C PRO A 193 26.28 -13.40 0.84
N ASN A 194 26.74 -13.62 2.08
CA ASN A 194 26.32 -14.74 2.92
C ASN A 194 25.36 -14.31 4.04
N LYS A 195 25.13 -13.01 4.23
CA LYS A 195 24.35 -12.48 5.36
C LYS A 195 23.52 -11.29 4.91
N THR A 196 22.23 -11.34 5.18
CA THR A 196 21.30 -10.20 5.01
C THR A 196 21.12 -9.41 6.32
N ASP A 197 21.63 -9.92 7.44
CA ASP A 197 21.55 -9.32 8.77
C ASP A 197 22.91 -9.44 9.47
N PRO A 198 23.38 -8.41 10.20
CA PRO A 198 24.65 -8.45 10.90
C PRO A 198 24.81 -9.62 11.88
N GLY A 199 23.73 -10.13 12.49
CA GLY A 199 23.82 -11.17 13.50
C GLY A 199 24.65 -10.74 14.73
N THR A 200 25.20 -11.72 15.44
CA THR A 200 26.01 -11.48 16.65
C THR A 200 27.44 -11.08 16.29
N CYS A 201 27.99 -11.70 15.24
CA CYS A 201 29.35 -11.49 14.79
C CYS A 201 29.52 -10.27 13.87
N GLY A 202 28.43 -9.63 13.44
CA GLY A 202 28.45 -8.57 12.44
C GLY A 202 28.56 -9.09 11.01
N CYS A 203 28.55 -8.19 10.03
CA CYS A 203 28.73 -8.54 8.63
C CYS A 203 30.16 -9.01 8.33
N GLY A 204 30.31 -9.94 7.39
CA GLY A 204 31.59 -10.50 6.95
C GLY A 204 32.15 -11.60 7.85
N VAL A 205 31.43 -11.97 8.93
CA VAL A 205 31.83 -12.99 9.90
C VAL A 205 30.66 -13.95 10.15
N SER A 206 30.93 -15.25 10.06
CA SER A 206 29.93 -16.31 10.28
C SER A 206 29.42 -16.29 11.72
N ASP A 207 28.11 -16.50 11.91
CA ASP A 207 27.48 -16.82 13.20
C ASP A 207 27.32 -18.35 13.38
N GLU A 208 28.24 -19.14 12.82
CA GLU A 208 28.24 -20.59 13.03
C GLU A 208 28.54 -20.88 14.51
N ASP A 209 28.02 -22.00 14.99
CA ASP A 209 28.16 -22.48 16.36
C ASP A 209 28.44 -23.98 16.28
N SER A 210 29.72 -24.30 16.10
CA SER A 210 30.22 -25.62 15.73
C SER A 210 30.02 -26.65 16.83
N ASP A 211 30.11 -26.25 18.10
CA ASP A 211 29.89 -27.14 19.24
C ASP A 211 28.44 -27.08 19.77
N GLY A 212 27.68 -26.05 19.42
CA GLY A 212 26.25 -25.95 19.71
C GLY A 212 25.96 -25.48 21.14
N ASP A 213 26.90 -24.76 21.76
CA ASP A 213 26.76 -24.24 23.12
C ASP A 213 25.92 -22.95 23.20
N GLY A 214 25.59 -22.37 22.04
CA GLY A 214 24.82 -21.13 21.88
C GLY A 214 25.65 -19.88 21.69
N SER A 215 26.99 -19.99 21.66
CA SER A 215 27.93 -18.90 21.43
C SER A 215 28.61 -19.10 20.08
N PRO A 216 28.38 -18.23 19.09
CA PRO A 216 29.01 -18.40 17.80
C PRO A 216 30.54 -18.24 17.90
N GLU A 217 31.30 -18.90 17.02
CA GLU A 217 32.76 -19.03 17.21
C GLU A 217 33.50 -17.69 17.24
N CYS A 218 32.90 -16.63 16.69
CA CYS A 218 33.47 -15.28 16.71
C CYS A 218 33.58 -14.68 18.13
N ILE A 219 32.77 -15.17 19.09
CA ILE A 219 32.74 -14.73 20.48
C ILE A 219 32.93 -15.88 21.48
N ASP A 220 33.15 -17.09 20.99
CA ASP A 220 33.39 -18.27 21.83
C ASP A 220 34.87 -18.42 22.16
N ASN A 221 35.20 -18.38 23.45
CA ASN A 221 36.56 -18.59 23.94
C ASN A 221 36.91 -20.08 24.13
N CYS A 222 35.95 -20.98 23.89
CA CYS A 222 36.04 -22.43 24.00
C CYS A 222 35.34 -23.16 22.80
N PRO A 223 35.73 -22.89 21.54
CA PRO A 223 35.01 -23.28 20.31
C PRO A 223 34.85 -24.79 20.02
N ASP A 224 35.36 -25.65 20.90
CA ASP A 224 35.28 -27.10 20.81
C ASP A 224 34.60 -27.73 22.06
N ASP A 225 34.08 -26.93 23.00
CA ASP A 225 33.46 -27.39 24.25
C ASP A 225 31.96 -27.03 24.33
N PRO A 226 31.06 -27.98 24.01
CA PRO A 226 29.61 -27.73 23.94
C PRO A 226 28.96 -27.40 25.29
N ASN A 227 29.72 -27.36 26.39
CA ASN A 227 29.24 -27.02 27.73
C ASN A 227 29.77 -25.67 28.23
N LYS A 228 30.66 -25.01 27.49
CA LYS A 228 31.33 -23.78 27.93
C LYS A 228 31.65 -22.87 26.76
N SER A 229 31.24 -21.62 26.88
CA SER A 229 31.67 -20.53 26.00
C SER A 229 32.84 -19.72 26.53
N GLU A 230 33.20 -19.98 27.80
CA GLU A 230 34.30 -19.33 28.49
C GLU A 230 35.13 -20.40 29.23
N PRO A 231 36.48 -20.28 29.24
CA PRO A 231 37.35 -21.29 29.84
C PRO A 231 37.08 -21.57 31.33
N GLY A 232 36.59 -20.59 32.08
CA GLY A 232 36.45 -20.74 33.54
C GLY A 232 37.79 -21.00 34.23
N ASN A 233 37.75 -21.69 35.38
CA ASN A 233 38.98 -22.01 36.12
C ASN A 233 39.68 -23.25 35.56
N CYS A 234 38.90 -24.24 35.12
CA CYS A 234 39.43 -25.51 34.61
C CYS A 234 39.86 -25.46 33.14
N GLY A 235 39.63 -24.33 32.46
CA GLY A 235 39.78 -24.24 31.01
C GLY A 235 38.64 -24.91 30.23
N CYS A 236 38.75 -24.89 28.91
CA CYS A 236 37.82 -25.57 28.01
C CYS A 236 38.03 -27.10 28.05
N GLY A 237 36.96 -27.86 27.84
CA GLY A 237 36.97 -29.32 27.76
C GLY A 237 37.02 -30.06 29.10
N VAL A 238 37.05 -29.32 30.21
CA VAL A 238 37.10 -29.85 31.57
C VAL A 238 35.92 -29.30 32.37
N PRO A 239 34.99 -30.13 32.89
CA PRO A 239 33.89 -29.65 33.72
C PRO A 239 34.39 -28.87 34.94
N GLU A 240 33.66 -27.83 35.33
CA GLU A 240 33.94 -27.16 36.60
C GLU A 240 33.71 -28.13 37.77
N THR A 241 34.56 -28.01 38.79
CA THR A 241 34.49 -28.80 40.02
C THR A 241 33.42 -28.26 40.97
N ASP A 242 32.74 -29.16 41.69
CA ASP A 242 31.82 -28.81 42.78
C ASP A 242 32.53 -28.79 44.16
N VAL A 243 33.81 -29.16 44.18
CA VAL A 243 34.66 -29.14 45.38
C VAL A 243 35.15 -27.71 45.60
N PHE A 244 34.73 -27.11 46.72
CA PHE A 244 35.15 -25.76 47.05
C PHE A 244 36.66 -25.68 47.28
N GLY A 245 37.35 -24.91 46.45
CA GLY A 245 38.80 -24.65 46.56
C GLY A 245 39.65 -25.47 45.59
N ASP A 246 39.06 -26.44 44.91
CA ASP A 246 39.68 -27.20 43.82
C ASP A 246 39.87 -26.25 42.62
N LEU A 247 41.13 -25.89 42.36
CA LEU A 247 41.57 -24.94 41.35
C LEU A 247 42.15 -25.66 40.13
N ASP A 248 42.65 -26.89 40.26
CA ASP A 248 43.19 -27.67 39.14
C ASP A 248 42.22 -28.72 38.57
N CYS A 249 41.06 -28.85 39.19
CA CYS A 249 39.88 -29.60 38.74
C CYS A 249 40.12 -31.11 38.69
N ASP A 250 40.87 -31.65 39.65
CA ASP A 250 41.11 -33.08 39.80
C ASP A 250 40.12 -33.80 40.75
N GLY A 251 39.26 -33.04 41.42
CA GLY A 251 38.16 -33.53 42.24
C GLY A 251 38.46 -33.64 43.74
N ASP A 252 39.56 -33.05 44.22
CA ASP A 252 39.76 -32.81 45.65
C ASP A 252 40.32 -31.41 45.96
N TYR A 253 40.50 -31.09 47.25
CA TYR A 253 41.11 -29.82 47.67
C TYR A 253 42.39 -30.12 48.45
N ASP A 254 43.54 -29.96 47.82
CA ASP A 254 44.83 -30.34 48.37
C ASP A 254 45.95 -29.29 48.19
N ILE A 255 47.21 -29.73 48.24
CA ILE A 255 48.36 -28.82 48.17
C ILE A 255 48.59 -28.27 46.76
N ASP A 256 48.14 -28.99 45.72
CA ASP A 256 48.34 -28.60 44.34
C ASP A 256 47.41 -27.43 43.97
N ASP A 257 46.20 -27.37 44.54
CA ASP A 257 45.34 -26.18 44.49
C ASP A 257 45.95 -24.96 45.15
N ILE A 258 46.52 -25.15 46.35
CA ILE A 258 47.15 -24.05 47.10
C ILE A 258 48.31 -23.47 46.29
N ARG A 259 49.12 -24.34 45.66
CA ARG A 259 50.20 -23.92 44.77
C ARG A 259 49.67 -23.15 43.57
N LEU A 260 48.63 -23.64 42.92
CA LEU A 260 48.01 -22.96 41.78
C LEU A 260 47.45 -21.59 42.17
N GLY A 261 46.76 -21.50 43.31
CA GLY A 261 46.30 -20.24 43.88
C GLY A 261 47.44 -19.27 44.21
N MET A 262 48.55 -19.76 44.78
CA MET A 262 49.74 -18.95 45.10
C MET A 262 50.41 -18.38 43.84
N THR A 263 50.52 -19.17 42.76
CA THR A 263 51.10 -18.71 41.50
C THR A 263 50.30 -17.57 40.87
N THR A 264 48.97 -17.55 41.04
CA THR A 264 48.10 -16.46 40.57
C THR A 264 48.43 -15.11 41.25
N PHE A 265 48.99 -15.13 42.46
CA PHE A 265 49.48 -13.93 43.17
C PHE A 265 50.98 -13.67 42.98
N GLY A 266 51.64 -14.37 42.06
CA GLY A 266 53.07 -14.23 41.80
C GLY A 266 53.95 -14.74 42.94
N ILE A 267 53.46 -15.68 43.74
CA ILE A 267 54.24 -16.34 44.79
C ILE A 267 54.75 -17.66 44.23
N GLU A 268 56.02 -17.68 43.80
CA GLU A 268 56.71 -18.92 43.41
C GLU A 268 57.27 -19.62 44.65
N GLU A 269 57.10 -20.94 44.76
CA GLU A 269 57.75 -21.73 45.82
C GLU A 269 59.29 -21.64 45.68
N ALA A 270 59.97 -21.41 46.80
CA ALA A 270 61.42 -21.21 46.87
C ALA A 270 62.23 -22.52 46.81
#